data_AF-A0A949I8G8-F1
#
_entry.id   AF-A0A949I8G8-F1
#
_cell.length_a   1.000
_cell.length_b   1.000
_cell.length_c   1.000
_cell.angle_alpha   90.00
_cell.angle_beta   90.00
_cell.angle_gamma   90.00
#
_symmetry.space_group_name_H-M   'P 1'
#
loop_
_entity.id
_entity.type
_entity.pdbx_description
1 polymer ?
#
loop_
_entity_poly.entity_id
_entity_poly.type
_entity_poly.pdbx_seq_one_letter_code
_entity_poly.pdbx_strand_id
1 'polypeptide(L)'
;MRATLSNRVLRRRLERMRLYPVGYVLPWLFATLPLALHARYGAGPVAAVTFLSVVALERLLPPARTEVPRSAERAVADNAWYKIVLRGYVPLQLALMALALLGARTMSPAQLIGSAMALGLATGSIGITFAHELGHHRRSTLDRVLAHVLMACVGYGQFMVEHYRGHHERVATPDDPATARRG
;
A
#
# COMPACT_ATOMS: atom_id res chain seq x y z
N MET A 1 18.96 -32.54 -1.30
CA MET A 1 17.72 -33.09 -1.90
C MET A 1 16.85 -31.94 -2.42
N ARG A 2 16.72 -31.78 -3.75
CA ARG A 2 15.77 -30.84 -4.36
C ARG A 2 14.42 -31.54 -4.50
N ALA A 3 13.44 -31.19 -3.69
CA ALA A 3 12.08 -31.69 -3.86
C ALA A 3 11.47 -31.07 -5.13
N THR A 4 11.26 -31.88 -6.16
CA THR A 4 10.48 -31.51 -7.35
C THR A 4 9.01 -31.39 -6.95
N LEU A 5 8.56 -30.16 -6.72
CA LEU A 5 7.15 -29.85 -6.51
C LEU A 5 6.35 -30.34 -7.74
N SER A 6 5.32 -31.15 -7.50
CA SER A 6 4.40 -31.63 -8.54
C SER A 6 3.87 -30.46 -9.39
N ASN A 7 3.82 -30.67 -10.72
CA ASN A 7 3.38 -29.68 -11.70
C ASN A 7 1.98 -29.10 -11.36
N ARG A 8 1.09 -29.89 -10.72
CA ARG A 8 -0.22 -29.41 -10.25
C ARG A 8 -0.14 -28.46 -9.06
N VAL A 9 0.78 -28.69 -8.13
CA VAL A 9 0.99 -27.82 -6.96
C VAL A 9 1.60 -26.50 -7.39
N LEU A 10 2.57 -26.54 -8.30
CA LEU A 10 3.15 -25.34 -8.89
C LEU A 10 2.11 -24.53 -9.66
N ARG A 11 1.28 -25.18 -10.48
CA ARG A 11 0.21 -24.53 -11.25
C ARG A 11 -0.85 -23.87 -10.36
N ARG A 12 -1.31 -24.57 -9.31
CA ARG A 12 -2.23 -23.99 -8.30
C ARG A 12 -1.62 -22.85 -7.50
N ARG A 13 -0.30 -22.86 -7.26
CA ARG A 13 0.41 -21.72 -6.65
C ARG A 13 0.48 -20.54 -7.61
N LEU A 14 0.81 -20.77 -8.88
CA LEU A 14 0.85 -19.72 -9.92
C LEU A 14 -0.54 -19.11 -10.18
N GLU A 15 -1.60 -19.92 -10.19
CA GLU A 15 -2.99 -19.44 -10.31
C GLU A 15 -3.39 -18.56 -9.11
N ARG A 16 -3.00 -18.93 -7.89
CA ARG A 16 -3.18 -18.05 -6.72
C ARG A 16 -2.36 -16.76 -6.81
N MET A 17 -1.17 -16.80 -7.41
CA MET A 17 -0.36 -15.60 -7.63
C MET A 17 -0.97 -14.64 -8.66
N ARG A 18 -1.86 -15.10 -9.56
CA ARG A 18 -2.63 -14.20 -10.44
C ARG A 18 -3.64 -13.35 -9.68
N LEU A 19 -4.16 -13.86 -8.57
CA LEU A 19 -5.11 -13.17 -7.68
C LEU A 19 -4.42 -12.33 -6.62
N TYR A 20 -3.10 -12.45 -6.45
CA TYR A 20 -2.33 -11.70 -5.47
C TYR A 20 -2.53 -10.17 -5.57
N PRO A 21 -2.59 -9.56 -6.77
CA PRO A 21 -2.83 -8.11 -6.89
C PRO A 21 -4.26 -7.70 -6.54
N VAL A 22 -5.22 -8.63 -6.44
CA VAL A 22 -6.61 -8.31 -6.06
C VAL A 22 -6.69 -7.78 -4.63
N GLY A 23 -5.82 -8.27 -3.74
CA GLY A 23 -5.67 -7.71 -2.39
C GLY A 23 -5.24 -6.24 -2.40
N TYR A 24 -4.53 -5.81 -3.44
CA TYR A 24 -4.12 -4.42 -3.64
C TYR A 24 -5.19 -3.55 -4.31
N VAL A 25 -6.30 -4.13 -4.80
CA VAL A 25 -7.46 -3.37 -5.30
C VAL A 25 -8.39 -2.95 -4.17
N LEU A 26 -8.43 -3.69 -3.05
CA LEU A 26 -9.22 -3.31 -1.89
C LEU A 26 -8.83 -1.92 -1.34
N PRO A 27 -7.53 -1.60 -1.15
CA PRO A 27 -7.08 -0.26 -0.77
C PRO A 27 -7.55 0.86 -1.72
N TRP A 28 -7.72 0.58 -3.01
CA TRP A 28 -8.26 1.56 -3.95
C TRP A 28 -9.73 1.88 -3.65
N LEU A 29 -10.54 0.87 -3.32
CA LEU A 29 -11.94 1.07 -2.93
C LEU A 29 -12.02 1.88 -1.62
N PHE A 30 -11.13 1.59 -0.67
CA PHE A 30 -11.03 2.34 0.57
C PHE A 30 -10.54 3.78 0.40
N ALA A 31 -9.74 4.06 -0.62
CA ALA A 31 -9.28 5.42 -0.93
C ALA A 31 -10.30 6.22 -1.79
N THR A 32 -11.05 5.56 -2.67
CA THR A 32 -11.98 6.19 -3.63
C THR A 32 -13.38 6.43 -3.07
N LEU A 33 -13.94 5.45 -2.36
CA LEU A 33 -15.27 5.53 -1.76
C LEU A 33 -15.43 6.73 -0.82
N PRO A 34 -14.45 7.04 0.06
CA PRO A 34 -14.59 8.22 0.89
C PRO A 34 -14.56 9.55 0.14
N LEU A 35 -13.86 9.67 -0.98
CA LEU A 35 -13.90 10.93 -1.70
C LEU A 35 -15.16 11.07 -2.56
N ALA A 36 -15.68 9.98 -3.11
CA ALA A 36 -16.97 9.96 -3.81
C ALA A 36 -18.13 10.33 -2.87
N LEU A 37 -18.07 9.89 -1.62
CA LEU A 37 -19.07 10.21 -0.60
C LEU A 37 -18.84 11.58 0.05
N HIS A 38 -17.59 12.09 0.04
CA HIS A 38 -17.25 13.42 0.56
C HIS A 38 -18.07 14.53 -0.10
N ALA A 39 -18.24 14.48 -1.43
CA ALA A 39 -19.02 15.45 -2.18
C ALA A 39 -20.51 15.47 -1.82
N ARG A 40 -21.05 14.37 -1.29
CA ARG A 40 -22.49 14.20 -1.00
C ARG A 40 -22.86 14.25 0.48
N TYR A 41 -21.99 13.79 1.37
CA TYR A 41 -22.26 13.61 2.80
C TYR A 41 -21.29 14.38 3.71
N GLY A 42 -20.29 15.06 3.13
CA GLY A 42 -19.21 15.70 3.88
C GLY A 42 -18.15 14.71 4.38
N ALA A 43 -16.96 15.21 4.71
CA ALA A 43 -15.80 14.37 5.03
C ALA A 43 -15.93 13.53 6.30
N GLY A 44 -16.64 14.02 7.32
CA GLY A 44 -16.67 13.43 8.66
C GLY A 44 -17.26 12.01 8.69
N PRO A 45 -18.52 11.81 8.26
CA PRO A 45 -19.15 10.48 8.21
C PRO A 45 -18.34 9.49 7.35
N VAL A 46 -17.66 10.04 6.36
CA VAL A 46 -17.06 9.29 5.29
C VAL A 46 -15.66 8.79 5.67
N ALA A 47 -14.86 9.62 6.33
CA ALA A 47 -13.61 9.21 6.96
C ALA A 47 -13.84 8.18 8.07
N ALA A 48 -14.89 8.38 8.88
CA ALA A 48 -15.29 7.45 9.92
C ALA A 48 -15.71 6.10 9.34
N VAL A 49 -16.56 6.08 8.30
CA VAL A 49 -16.95 4.85 7.62
C VAL A 49 -15.73 4.14 7.05
N THR A 50 -14.85 4.82 6.32
CA THR A 50 -13.63 4.22 5.76
C THR A 50 -12.73 3.62 6.83
N PHE A 51 -12.42 4.38 7.89
CA PHE A 51 -11.58 3.88 8.98
C PHE A 51 -12.22 2.66 9.67
N LEU A 52 -13.51 2.75 10.03
CA LEU A 52 -14.23 1.67 10.69
C LEU A 52 -14.38 0.44 9.78
N SER A 53 -14.52 0.61 8.47
CA SER A 53 -14.61 -0.52 7.54
C SER A 53 -13.26 -1.18 7.28
N VAL A 54 -12.14 -0.45 7.28
CA VAL A 54 -10.80 -1.06 7.29
C VAL A 54 -10.61 -1.89 8.56
N VAL A 55 -10.89 -1.30 9.73
CA VAL A 55 -10.77 -2.00 11.02
C VAL A 55 -11.70 -3.22 11.09
N ALA A 56 -12.95 -3.08 10.64
CA ALA A 56 -13.89 -4.18 10.61
C ALA A 56 -13.42 -5.30 9.68
N LEU A 57 -12.96 -4.98 8.47
CA LEU A 57 -12.43 -6.00 7.56
C LEU A 57 -11.19 -6.69 8.13
N GLU A 58 -10.27 -5.97 8.75
CA GLU A 58 -9.09 -6.57 9.38
C GLU A 58 -9.46 -7.57 10.49
N ARG A 59 -10.52 -7.27 11.26
CA ARG A 59 -11.00 -8.15 12.34
C ARG A 59 -11.83 -9.32 11.86
N LEU A 60 -12.59 -9.14 10.77
CA LEU A 60 -13.51 -10.14 10.25
C LEU A 60 -12.85 -11.08 9.23
N LEU A 61 -11.83 -10.62 8.51
CA LEU A 61 -11.10 -11.44 7.57
C LEU A 61 -10.00 -12.21 8.29
N PRO A 62 -9.90 -13.54 8.12
CA PRO A 62 -8.75 -14.27 8.62
C PRO A 62 -7.48 -13.71 7.96
N PRO A 63 -6.36 -13.61 8.71
CA PRO A 63 -5.11 -13.11 8.15
C PRO A 63 -4.76 -13.94 6.92
N ALA A 64 -4.60 -13.27 5.77
CA ALA A 64 -4.22 -13.92 4.53
C ALA A 64 -2.80 -14.48 4.70
N ARG A 65 -2.69 -15.74 5.12
CA ARG A 65 -1.42 -16.49 5.17
C ARG A 65 -1.04 -16.92 3.75
N THR A 66 -0.88 -15.95 2.86
CA THR A 66 -0.22 -16.16 1.58
C THR A 66 1.22 -15.68 1.72
N GLU A 67 2.02 -16.44 2.45
CA GLU A 67 3.47 -16.28 2.38
C GLU A 67 3.89 -16.51 0.94
N VAL A 68 4.34 -15.44 0.27
CA VAL A 68 5.01 -15.57 -1.02
C VAL A 68 6.39 -16.15 -0.72
N PRO A 69 6.72 -17.36 -1.22
CA PRO A 69 8.07 -17.87 -1.03
C PRO A 69 9.08 -16.90 -1.63
N ARG A 70 10.24 -16.69 -1.00
CA ARG A 70 11.31 -15.83 -1.53
C ARG A 70 11.68 -16.14 -2.99
N SER A 71 11.56 -17.40 -3.39
CA SER A 71 11.79 -17.84 -4.77
C SER A 71 10.77 -17.32 -5.79
N ALA A 72 9.58 -16.92 -5.34
CA ALA A 72 8.48 -16.43 -6.15
C ALA A 72 8.30 -14.90 -6.08
N GLU A 73 8.92 -14.21 -5.10
CA GLU A 73 8.84 -12.74 -4.95
C GLU A 73 9.19 -12.01 -6.25
N ARG A 74 10.26 -12.42 -6.94
CA ARG A 74 10.64 -11.82 -8.23
C ARG A 74 9.57 -12.01 -9.30
N ALA A 75 8.96 -13.18 -9.36
CA ALA A 75 7.92 -13.46 -10.35
C ALA A 75 6.64 -12.65 -10.09
N VAL A 76 6.32 -12.37 -8.82
CA VAL A 76 5.23 -11.48 -8.43
C VAL A 76 5.57 -10.03 -8.76
N ALA A 77 6.78 -9.58 -8.39
CA ALA A 77 7.26 -8.23 -8.69
C ALA A 77 7.29 -7.96 -10.21
N ASP A 78 7.58 -8.97 -11.03
CA ASP A 78 7.60 -8.84 -12.49
C ASP A 78 6.23 -8.92 -13.16
N ASN A 79 5.17 -9.24 -12.41
CA ASN A 79 3.82 -9.31 -12.93
C ASN A 79 3.31 -7.94 -13.42
N ALA A 80 2.86 -7.87 -14.68
CA ALA A 80 2.39 -6.62 -15.27
C ALA A 80 1.14 -6.06 -14.58
N TRP A 81 0.19 -6.92 -14.19
CA TRP A 81 -1.01 -6.51 -13.48
C TRP A 81 -0.68 -5.93 -12.11
N TYR A 82 0.26 -6.55 -11.39
CA TYR A 82 0.78 -6.03 -10.12
C TYR A 82 1.36 -4.63 -10.28
N LYS A 83 2.23 -4.42 -11.28
CA LYS A 83 2.81 -3.11 -11.59
C LYS A 83 1.75 -2.07 -11.95
N ILE A 84 0.72 -2.44 -12.72
CA ILE A 84 -0.37 -1.52 -13.10
C ILE A 84 -1.13 -1.05 -11.85
N VAL A 85 -1.50 -1.97 -10.96
CA VAL A 85 -2.21 -1.64 -9.71
C VAL A 85 -1.35 -0.75 -8.81
N LEU A 86 -0.05 -1.02 -8.67
CA LEU A 86 0.82 -0.18 -7.85
C LEU A 86 1.00 1.22 -8.45
N ARG A 87 1.32 1.30 -9.75
CA ARG A 87 1.57 2.57 -10.43
C ARG A 87 0.33 3.43 -10.53
N GLY A 88 -0.83 2.83 -10.79
CA GLY A 88 -2.09 3.55 -10.91
C GLY A 88 -2.53 4.21 -9.60
N TYR A 89 -2.07 3.70 -8.45
CA TYR A 89 -2.44 4.26 -7.17
C TYR A 89 -1.81 5.64 -6.94
N VAL A 90 -0.65 5.89 -7.57
CA VAL A 90 0.09 7.15 -7.45
C VAL A 90 -0.72 8.35 -7.95
N PRO A 91 -1.21 8.40 -9.21
CA PRO A 91 -2.05 9.49 -9.66
C PRO A 91 -3.38 9.55 -8.91
N LEU A 92 -3.93 8.41 -8.47
CA LEU A 92 -5.12 8.40 -7.63
C LEU A 92 -4.87 9.16 -6.32
N GLN A 93 -3.84 8.78 -5.54
CA GLN A 93 -3.52 9.44 -4.27
C GLN A 93 -3.29 10.95 -4.45
N LEU A 94 -2.55 11.34 -5.48
CA LEU A 94 -2.32 12.75 -5.81
C LEU A 94 -3.62 13.49 -6.13
N ALA A 95 -4.52 12.87 -6.90
CA ALA A 95 -5.83 13.45 -7.20
C ALA A 95 -6.68 13.61 -5.93
N LEU A 96 -6.68 12.62 -5.03
CA LEU A 96 -7.40 12.70 -3.76
C LEU A 96 -6.88 13.84 -2.88
N MET A 97 -5.56 13.99 -2.79
CA MET A 97 -4.92 15.09 -2.05
C MET A 97 -5.27 16.45 -2.67
N ALA A 98 -5.18 16.57 -4.01
CA ALA A 98 -5.52 17.80 -4.71
C ALA A 98 -6.98 18.20 -4.48
N LEU A 99 -7.92 17.26 -4.58
CA LEU A 99 -9.35 17.51 -4.36
C LEU A 99 -9.63 17.97 -2.91
N ALA A 100 -9.00 17.34 -1.92
CA ALA A 100 -9.12 17.77 -0.53
C ALA A 100 -8.56 19.18 -0.31
N LEU A 101 -7.41 19.50 -0.90
CA LEU A 101 -6.79 20.83 -0.81
C LEU A 101 -7.66 21.92 -1.49
N LEU A 102 -8.20 21.63 -2.67
CA LEU A 102 -9.06 22.54 -3.41
C LEU A 102 -10.39 22.79 -2.68
N GLY A 103 -10.95 21.76 -2.04
CA GLY A 103 -12.18 21.88 -1.26
C GLY A 103 -12.00 22.44 0.15
N ALA A 104 -10.78 22.53 0.67
CA ALA A 104 -10.52 22.81 2.09
C ALA A 104 -11.14 24.13 2.58
N ARG A 105 -11.17 25.17 1.74
CA ARG A 105 -11.71 26.50 2.13
C ARG A 105 -13.22 26.52 2.34
N THR A 106 -13.94 25.56 1.76
CA THR A 106 -15.40 25.45 1.86
C THR A 106 -15.83 24.39 2.87
N MET A 107 -14.87 23.69 3.49
CA MET A 107 -15.14 22.65 4.48
C MET A 107 -15.39 23.26 5.86
N SER A 108 -16.36 22.72 6.59
CA SER A 108 -16.51 22.98 8.01
C SER A 108 -15.32 22.38 8.80
N PRO A 109 -15.07 22.82 10.05
CA PRO A 109 -13.98 22.25 10.86
C PRO A 109 -14.04 20.72 11.01
N ALA A 110 -15.24 20.16 11.17
CA ALA A 110 -15.43 18.71 11.25
C ALA A 110 -15.08 18.00 9.93
N GLN A 111 -15.38 18.64 8.79
CA GLN A 111 -15.00 18.11 7.47
C GLN A 111 -13.49 18.20 7.24
N LEU A 112 -12.83 19.28 7.69
CA LEU A 112 -11.37 19.38 7.62
C LEU A 112 -10.67 18.26 8.41
N ILE A 113 -11.13 18.00 9.64
CA ILE A 113 -10.58 16.93 10.48
C ILE A 113 -10.81 15.56 9.82
N GLY A 114 -12.03 15.29 9.36
CA GLY A 114 -12.34 14.03 8.67
C GLY A 114 -11.48 13.82 7.42
N SER A 115 -11.36 14.85 6.57
CA SER A 115 -10.51 14.81 5.38
C SER A 115 -9.04 14.57 5.73
N ALA A 116 -8.52 15.25 6.76
CA ALA A 116 -7.13 15.09 7.20
C ALA A 116 -6.86 13.66 7.70
N MET A 117 -7.76 13.08 8.50
CA MET A 117 -7.64 11.70 8.96
C MET A 117 -7.72 10.68 7.81
N ALA A 118 -8.64 10.87 6.88
CA ALA A 118 -8.78 10.01 5.70
C ALA A 118 -7.53 10.06 4.80
N LEU A 119 -7.00 11.25 4.54
CA LEU A 119 -5.75 11.42 3.80
C LEU A 119 -4.56 10.84 4.55
N GLY A 120 -4.49 11.03 5.88
CA GLY A 120 -3.45 10.44 6.71
C GLY A 120 -3.44 8.90 6.62
N LEU A 121 -4.61 8.26 6.64
CA LEU A 121 -4.72 6.82 6.46
C LEU A 121 -4.34 6.38 5.04
N ALA A 122 -4.86 7.07 4.02
CA ALA A 122 -4.57 6.76 2.62
C ALA A 122 -3.08 6.88 2.32
N THR A 123 -2.46 8.00 2.70
CA THR A 123 -1.05 8.27 2.41
C THR A 123 -0.11 7.47 3.33
N GLY A 124 -0.40 7.43 4.64
CA GLY A 124 0.46 6.82 5.66
C GLY A 124 0.41 5.31 5.70
N SER A 125 -0.75 4.68 5.49
CA SER A 125 -0.85 3.23 5.45
C SER A 125 -0.69 2.72 4.04
N ILE A 126 -1.63 3.07 3.15
CA ILE A 126 -1.67 2.52 1.80
C ILE A 126 -0.50 3.06 0.96
N GLY A 127 -0.27 4.38 0.99
CA GLY A 127 0.81 5.03 0.24
C GLY A 127 2.19 4.51 0.59
N ILE A 128 2.50 4.32 1.88
CA ILE A 128 3.79 3.75 2.31
C ILE A 128 3.92 2.29 1.85
N THR A 129 2.87 1.47 1.97
CA THR A 129 2.91 0.08 1.46
C THR A 129 3.16 0.06 -0.05
N PHE A 130 2.46 0.87 -0.83
CA PHE A 130 2.63 0.91 -2.28
C PHE A 130 4.02 1.44 -2.67
N ALA A 131 4.54 2.44 -1.94
CA ALA A 131 5.89 2.94 -2.15
C ALA A 131 6.95 1.87 -1.85
N HIS A 132 6.79 1.12 -0.76
CA HIS A 132 7.66 0.01 -0.38
C HIS A 132 7.75 -1.01 -1.52
N GLU A 133 6.59 -1.44 -2.04
CA GLU A 133 6.51 -2.42 -3.13
C GLU A 133 7.11 -1.88 -4.44
N LEU A 134 6.81 -0.64 -4.81
CA LEU A 134 7.37 -0.01 -6.01
C LEU A 134 8.88 0.15 -5.95
N GLY A 135 9.47 0.55 -4.82
CA GLY A 135 10.91 0.72 -4.75
C GLY A 135 11.69 -0.61 -4.70
N HIS A 136 11.03 -1.74 -4.40
CA HIS A 136 11.61 -3.07 -4.57
C HIS A 136 11.86 -3.42 -6.04
N HIS A 137 11.21 -2.72 -6.97
CA HIS A 137 11.42 -2.88 -8.41
C HIS A 137 12.70 -2.17 -8.87
N ARG A 138 13.86 -2.59 -8.35
CA ARG A 138 15.17 -1.91 -8.50
C ARG A 138 15.60 -1.62 -9.95
N ARG A 139 15.09 -2.39 -10.92
CA ARG A 139 15.39 -2.23 -12.36
C ARG A 139 14.56 -1.13 -13.04
N SER A 140 13.48 -0.66 -12.42
CA SER A 140 12.58 0.34 -12.98
C SER A 140 12.84 1.71 -12.34
N THR A 141 13.43 2.62 -13.11
CA THR A 141 13.60 4.02 -12.68
C THR A 141 12.25 4.68 -12.44
N LEU A 142 11.24 4.38 -13.27
CA LEU A 142 9.88 4.87 -13.10
C LEU A 142 9.29 4.47 -11.74
N ASP A 143 9.40 3.19 -11.37
CA ASP A 143 8.79 2.68 -10.13
C ASP A 143 9.46 3.33 -8.92
N ARG A 144 10.78 3.52 -8.96
CA ARG A 144 11.51 4.24 -7.93
C ARG A 144 11.06 5.69 -7.80
N VAL A 145 10.87 6.41 -8.91
CA VAL A 145 10.39 7.80 -8.88
C VAL A 145 8.99 7.85 -8.28
N LEU A 146 8.09 6.99 -8.74
CA LEU A 146 6.72 6.91 -8.25
C LEU A 146 6.67 6.59 -6.75
N ALA A 147 7.55 5.72 -6.27
CA ALA A 147 7.65 5.41 -4.85
C ALA A 147 8.13 6.63 -4.03
N HIS A 148 9.10 7.41 -4.52
CA HIS A 148 9.51 8.64 -3.85
C HIS A 148 8.40 9.71 -3.87
N VAL A 149 7.60 9.79 -4.93
CA VAL A 149 6.41 10.67 -4.98
C VAL A 149 5.43 10.30 -3.88
N LEU A 150 5.14 9.01 -3.69
CA LEU A 150 4.27 8.55 -2.59
C LEU A 150 4.87 8.86 -1.22
N MET A 151 6.17 8.64 -1.01
CA MET A 151 6.83 8.98 0.27
C MET A 151 6.87 10.48 0.54
N ALA A 152 6.95 11.31 -0.51
CA ALA A 152 6.87 12.77 -0.37
C ALA A 152 5.48 13.21 0.12
N CYS A 153 4.41 12.51 -0.26
CA CYS A 153 3.04 12.81 0.18
C CYS A 153 2.87 12.67 1.71
N VAL A 154 3.69 11.85 2.37
CA VAL A 154 3.70 11.66 3.83
C VAL A 154 4.89 12.35 4.52
N GLY A 155 5.67 13.15 3.79
CA GLY A 155 6.85 13.82 4.34
C GLY A 155 7.97 12.87 4.80
N TYR A 156 8.00 11.63 4.31
CA TYR A 156 8.93 10.60 4.76
C TYR A 156 9.83 10.09 3.63
N GLY A 157 10.44 11.00 2.86
CA GLY A 157 11.27 10.66 1.70
C GLY A 157 12.48 9.76 2.02
N GLN A 158 13.09 9.92 3.19
CA GLN A 158 14.25 9.14 3.63
C GLN A 158 13.96 7.65 3.87
N PHE A 159 12.69 7.26 4.03
CA PHE A 159 12.28 5.86 4.22
C PHE A 159 12.88 4.95 3.16
N MET A 160 12.90 5.38 1.90
CA MET A 160 13.42 4.55 0.80
C MET A 160 14.90 4.23 0.99
N VAL A 161 15.69 5.19 1.46
CA VAL A 161 17.12 4.97 1.70
C VAL A 161 17.32 4.05 2.91
N GLU A 162 16.66 4.36 4.02
CA GLU A 162 16.72 3.58 5.26
C GLU A 162 16.25 2.14 5.03
N HIS A 163 15.18 1.96 4.29
CA HIS A 163 14.57 0.67 4.09
C HIS A 163 15.40 -0.22 3.16
N TYR A 164 15.91 0.32 2.03
CA TYR A 164 16.70 -0.49 1.08
C TYR A 164 18.15 -0.70 1.47
N ARG A 165 18.81 0.32 2.01
CA ARG A 165 20.25 0.28 2.39
C ARG A 165 20.47 0.09 3.89
N GLY A 166 19.39 0.10 4.66
CA GLY A 166 19.41 -0.20 6.08
C GLY A 166 18.74 -1.52 6.36
N HIS A 167 17.41 -1.48 6.49
CA HIS A 167 16.62 -2.62 6.93
C HIS A 167 16.86 -3.86 6.07
N HIS A 168 16.70 -3.79 4.74
CA HIS A 168 16.87 -4.99 3.90
C HIS A 168 18.28 -5.58 3.88
N GLU A 169 19.30 -4.77 4.17
CA GLU A 169 20.70 -5.21 4.22
C GLU A 169 21.07 -5.79 5.58
N ARG A 170 20.48 -5.24 6.66
CA ARG A 170 20.81 -5.56 8.06
C ARG A 170 19.67 -6.23 8.84
N VAL A 171 18.59 -6.63 8.17
CA VAL A 171 17.43 -7.26 8.82
C VAL A 171 17.86 -8.47 9.64
N ALA A 172 17.29 -8.60 10.84
CA ALA A 172 17.65 -9.60 11.83
C ALA A 172 19.08 -9.47 12.41
N THR A 173 19.71 -8.30 12.32
CA THR A 173 20.99 -8.00 13.00
C THR A 173 20.83 -6.89 14.05
N PRO A 174 21.80 -6.73 14.98
CA PRO A 174 21.78 -5.64 15.96
C PRO A 174 21.86 -4.23 15.36
N ASP A 175 22.35 -4.12 14.13
CA ASP A 175 22.61 -2.87 13.39
C ASP A 175 21.39 -2.38 12.58
N ASP A 176 20.29 -3.15 12.61
CA ASP A 176 19.00 -2.71 12.07
C ASP A 176 18.09 -2.23 13.21
N PRO A 177 17.80 -0.91 13.29
CA PRO A 177 16.94 -0.37 14.34
C PRO A 177 15.49 -0.87 14.24
N ALA A 178 15.05 -1.33 13.06
CA ALA A 178 13.70 -1.83 12.84
C ALA A 178 13.54 -3.33 13.18
N THR A 179 14.63 -4.05 13.46
CA THR A 179 14.57 -5.47 13.80
C THR A 179 14.01 -5.66 15.22
N ALA A 180 13.00 -6.51 15.35
CA ALA A 180 12.43 -6.91 16.63
C ALA A 180 13.47 -7.73 17.43
N ARG A 181 14.04 -7.13 18.49
CA ARG A 181 15.09 -7.77 19.30
C ARG A 181 14.61 -8.96 20.13
N ARG A 182 13.30 -9.05 20.41
CA ARG A 182 12.72 -10.03 21.34
C ARG A 182 11.72 -10.99 20.71
N GLY A 183 11.50 -10.88 19.39
CA GLY A 183 10.40 -11.57 18.70
C GLY A 183 9.07 -10.83 18.82
#